data_AF-A0A7W1G0S2-F1
#
_entry.id   AF-A0A7W1G0S2-F1
#
_cell.length_a   1.000
_cell.length_b   1.000
_cell.length_c   1.000
_cell.angle_alpha   90.00
_cell.angle_beta   90.00
_cell.angle_gamma   90.00
#
_symmetry.space_group_name_H-M   'P 1'
#
loop_
_entity.id
_entity.type
_entity.pdbx_description
1 polymer ?
#
loop_
_entity_poly.entity_id
_entity_poly.type
_entity_poly.pdbx_seq_one_letter_code
_entity_poly.pdbx_strand_id
1 'polypeptide(L)'
;MTTSTTEQISAPKKYPELKKIGRRYWYADKVLSETEMQDVLLSLGNPGLKEQIRVARLCRKWQHIGFLAIPLGVAGVAYMAKSQESINEKQQMEYKKIGQTLLGLAVISVGASISLKNKRNQRNAETLRLYRLNY
;
A
#
# COMPACT_ATOMS: atom_id res chain seq x y z
N MET A 1 10.09 30.98 47.11
CA MET A 1 10.73 29.86 46.40
C MET A 1 10.20 29.84 44.97
N THR A 2 10.99 30.38 44.03
CA THR A 2 10.64 30.46 42.61
C THR A 2 11.31 29.31 41.87
N THR A 3 10.52 28.32 41.42
CA THR A 3 10.99 27.25 40.54
C THR A 3 11.03 27.76 39.11
N SER A 4 12.22 28.13 38.64
CA SER A 4 12.50 28.39 37.24
C SER A 4 12.49 27.06 36.47
N THR A 5 11.39 26.79 35.76
CA THR A 5 11.31 25.72 34.77
C THR A 5 12.19 26.10 33.59
N THR A 6 13.36 25.48 33.48
CA THR A 6 14.25 25.60 32.33
C THR A 6 13.56 24.97 31.12
N GLU A 7 12.85 25.78 30.33
CA GLU A 7 12.44 25.40 28.99
C GLU A 7 13.71 25.08 28.19
N GLN A 8 13.94 23.78 27.92
CA GLN A 8 14.94 23.36 26.96
C GLN A 8 14.48 23.82 25.58
N ILE A 9 14.93 25.01 25.18
CA ILE A 9 14.77 25.53 23.83
C ILE A 9 15.67 24.64 22.93
N SER A 10 15.09 23.53 22.46
CA SER A 10 15.68 22.76 21.38
C SER A 10 15.79 23.67 20.16
N ALA A 11 16.98 23.74 19.56
CA ALA A 11 17.23 24.50 18.34
C ALA A 11 16.09 24.30 17.32
N PRO A 12 15.67 25.34 16.60
CA PRO A 12 14.60 25.21 15.61
C PRO A 12 15.03 24.19 14.56
N LYS A 13 14.37 23.03 14.55
CA LYS A 13 14.54 22.07 13.45
C LYS A 13 14.25 22.83 12.16
N LYS A 14 15.16 22.75 11.20
CA LYS A 14 15.06 23.45 9.90
C LYS A 14 13.76 23.10 9.16
N TYR A 15 13.12 21.99 9.54
CA TYR A 15 11.84 21.56 9.01
C TYR A 15 10.88 21.10 10.14
N PRO A 16 9.57 21.37 10.01
CA PRO A 16 8.54 20.91 10.94
C PRO A 16 8.51 19.40 11.13
N GLU A 17 8.17 18.94 12.34
CA GLU A 17 8.12 17.51 12.61
C GLU A 17 6.98 16.82 11.82
N LEU A 18 7.32 15.74 11.13
CA LEU A 18 6.38 14.92 10.37
C LEU A 18 6.01 13.66 11.17
N LYS A 19 4.75 13.54 11.59
CA LYS A 19 4.24 12.40 12.38
C LYS A 19 3.11 11.68 11.67
N LYS A 20 3.09 10.35 11.79
CA LYS A 20 1.95 9.54 11.35
C LYS A 20 0.97 9.40 12.51
N ILE A 21 -0.29 9.78 12.30
CA ILE A 21 -1.38 9.59 13.26
C ILE A 21 -2.51 8.86 12.53
N GLY A 22 -2.68 7.57 12.86
CA GLY A 22 -3.62 6.69 12.18
C GLY A 22 -3.35 6.59 10.66
N ARG A 23 -4.31 7.03 9.85
CA ARG A 23 -4.23 7.02 8.37
C ARG A 23 -3.68 8.31 7.77
N ARG A 24 -3.47 9.36 8.57
CA ARG A 24 -3.03 10.67 8.11
C ARG A 24 -1.66 11.03 8.67
N TYR A 25 -1.05 12.06 8.10
CA TYR A 25 0.23 12.60 8.52
C TYR A 25 0.04 14.02 9.03
N TRP A 26 0.77 14.40 10.05
CA TRP A 26 0.76 15.74 10.62
C TRP A 26 2.09 16.40 10.30
N TYR A 27 2.03 17.62 9.79
CA TYR A 27 3.18 18.45 9.45
C TYR A 27 2.92 19.87 9.97
N ALA A 28 3.58 20.23 11.07
CA ALA A 28 3.16 21.37 11.90
C ALA A 28 1.64 21.27 12.21
N ASP A 29 0.88 22.31 11.88
CA ASP A 29 -0.58 22.39 12.12
C ASP A 29 -1.41 21.84 10.95
N LYS A 30 -0.77 21.24 9.93
CA LYS A 30 -1.45 20.71 8.75
C LYS A 30 -1.60 19.21 8.81
N VAL A 31 -2.82 18.74 8.55
CA VAL A 31 -3.12 17.33 8.33
C VAL A 31 -2.96 17.00 6.86
N LEU A 32 -1.95 16.20 6.55
CA LEU A 32 -1.61 15.75 5.21
C LEU A 32 -2.12 14.34 4.93
N SER A 33 -2.59 14.12 3.71
CA SER A 33 -2.74 12.81 3.10
C SER A 33 -1.38 12.19 2.78
N GLU A 34 -1.38 10.90 2.44
CA GLU A 34 -0.16 10.21 1.99
C GLU A 34 0.48 10.89 0.76
N THR A 35 -0.34 11.36 -0.19
CA THR A 35 0.17 12.03 -1.39
C THR A 35 0.85 13.34 -1.04
N GLU A 36 0.17 14.17 -0.24
CA GLU A 36 0.69 15.49 0.16
C GLU A 36 1.95 15.35 1.01
N MET A 37 1.99 14.38 1.93
CA MET A 37 3.20 14.05 2.68
C MET A 37 4.36 13.68 1.74
N GLN A 38 4.10 12.86 0.73
CA GLN A 38 5.11 12.49 -0.26
C GLN A 38 5.55 13.69 -1.10
N ASP A 39 4.65 14.61 -1.46
CA ASP A 39 5.00 15.83 -2.20
C ASP A 39 5.89 16.77 -1.38
N VAL A 40 5.58 16.96 -0.10
CA VAL A 40 6.44 17.71 0.85
C VAL A 40 7.81 17.05 1.00
N LEU A 41 7.89 15.72 1.05
CA LEU A 41 9.18 15.03 1.15
C LEU A 41 9.98 15.06 -0.16
N LEU A 42 9.32 15.09 -1.30
CA LEU A 42 9.97 15.26 -2.61
C LEU A 42 10.55 16.66 -2.79
N SER A 43 9.92 17.70 -2.24
CA SER A 43 10.43 19.07 -2.33
C SER A 43 11.76 19.27 -1.59
N LEU A 44 12.15 18.35 -0.72
CA LEU A 44 13.44 18.37 0.00
C LEU A 44 14.63 17.96 -0.88
N GLY A 45 14.39 17.43 -2.08
CA GLY A 45 15.45 17.12 -3.06
C GLY A 45 16.36 15.94 -2.70
N ASN A 46 16.04 15.17 -1.65
CA ASN A 46 16.86 14.03 -1.22
C ASN A 46 16.62 12.78 -2.10
N PRO A 47 17.64 12.22 -2.77
CA PRO A 47 17.48 11.06 -3.65
C PRO A 47 17.00 9.80 -2.90
N GLY A 48 17.40 9.63 -1.63
CA GLY A 48 16.96 8.52 -0.79
C GLY A 48 15.46 8.57 -0.47
N LEU A 49 14.89 9.77 -0.29
CA LEU A 49 13.44 9.94 -0.12
C LEU A 49 12.70 9.69 -1.44
N LYS A 50 13.25 10.20 -2.55
CA LYS A 50 12.64 10.10 -3.88
C LYS A 50 12.39 8.65 -4.30
N GLU A 51 13.34 7.76 -4.09
CA GLU A 51 13.20 6.35 -4.49
C GLU A 51 12.12 5.63 -3.65
N GLN A 52 12.12 5.85 -2.34
CA GLN A 52 11.14 5.25 -1.43
C GLN A 52 9.72 5.70 -1.77
N ILE A 53 9.56 7.00 -2.07
CA ILE A 53 8.28 7.60 -2.48
C ILE A 53 7.83 7.05 -3.83
N ARG A 54 8.74 6.90 -4.80
CA ARG A 54 8.43 6.31 -6.11
C ARG A 54 7.87 4.90 -5.96
N VAL A 55 8.53 4.06 -5.18
CA VAL A 55 8.08 2.68 -4.92
C VAL A 55 6.74 2.67 -4.19
N ALA A 56 6.54 3.53 -3.18
CA ALA A 56 5.28 3.63 -2.45
C ALA A 56 4.11 4.02 -3.38
N ARG A 57 4.33 4.99 -4.28
CA ARG A 57 3.34 5.40 -5.30
C ARG A 57 3.02 4.28 -6.28
N LEU A 58 4.02 3.54 -6.73
CA LEU A 58 3.82 2.38 -7.61
C LEU A 58 2.98 1.32 -6.90
N CYS A 59 3.31 0.98 -5.65
CA CYS A 59 2.54 0.03 -4.86
C CYS A 59 1.08 0.49 -4.68
N ARG A 60 0.85 1.79 -4.45
CA ARG A 60 -0.51 2.35 -4.35
C ARG A 60 -1.30 2.21 -5.66
N LYS A 61 -0.67 2.40 -6.82
CA LYS A 61 -1.35 2.22 -8.12
C LYS A 61 -1.75 0.77 -8.33
N TRP A 62 -0.85 -0.17 -8.02
CA TRP A 62 -1.07 -1.60 -8.27
C TRP A 62 -1.86 -2.33 -7.18
N GLN A 63 -2.06 -1.74 -5.99
CA GLN A 63 -2.82 -2.39 -4.91
C GLN A 63 -4.27 -2.72 -5.30
N HIS A 64 -4.82 -2.07 -6.32
CA HIS A 64 -6.19 -2.30 -6.79
C HIS A 64 -6.34 -3.58 -7.63
N ILE A 65 -5.24 -4.29 -7.91
CA ILE A 65 -5.27 -5.59 -8.61
C ILE A 65 -6.18 -6.62 -7.94
N GLY A 66 -6.38 -6.53 -6.61
CA GLY A 66 -7.27 -7.40 -5.86
C GLY A 66 -8.74 -7.28 -6.26
N PHE A 67 -9.17 -6.21 -6.93
CA PHE A 67 -10.53 -6.11 -7.47
C PHE A 67 -10.78 -7.10 -8.63
N LEU A 68 -9.73 -7.57 -9.31
CA LEU A 68 -9.85 -8.61 -10.32
C LEU A 68 -10.29 -9.96 -9.72
N ALA A 69 -10.13 -10.15 -8.41
CA ALA A 69 -10.54 -11.37 -7.73
C ALA A 69 -12.04 -11.66 -7.86
N ILE A 70 -12.88 -10.62 -7.94
CA ILE A 70 -14.33 -10.77 -8.00
C ILE A 70 -14.77 -11.40 -9.34
N PRO A 71 -14.49 -10.81 -10.52
CA PRO A 71 -14.88 -11.41 -11.78
C PRO A 71 -14.19 -12.77 -12.02
N LEU A 72 -12.91 -12.92 -11.61
CA LEU A 72 -12.19 -14.19 -11.72
C LEU A 72 -12.82 -15.27 -10.82
N GLY A 73 -13.22 -14.92 -9.61
CA GLY A 73 -13.89 -15.82 -8.67
C GLY A 73 -15.24 -16.30 -9.22
N VAL A 74 -16.09 -15.36 -9.67
CA VAL A 74 -17.40 -15.68 -10.26
C VAL A 74 -17.26 -16.55 -11.50
N ALA A 75 -16.36 -16.19 -12.43
CA ALA A 75 -16.11 -16.99 -13.61
C ALA A 75 -15.56 -18.38 -13.24
N GLY A 76 -14.66 -18.47 -12.27
CA GLY A 76 -14.10 -19.72 -11.79
C GLY A 76 -15.16 -20.69 -11.26
N VAL A 77 -16.07 -20.20 -10.41
CA VAL A 77 -17.21 -20.98 -9.90
C VAL A 77 -18.16 -21.37 -11.04
N ALA A 78 -18.47 -20.46 -11.96
CA ALA A 78 -19.35 -20.75 -13.10
C ALA A 78 -18.79 -21.86 -14.01
N TYR A 79 -17.49 -21.83 -14.33
CA TYR A 79 -16.82 -22.88 -15.10
C TYR A 79 -16.80 -24.22 -14.34
N MET A 80 -16.63 -24.20 -13.02
CA MET A 80 -16.73 -25.41 -12.20
C MET A 80 -18.15 -25.98 -12.19
N ALA A 81 -19.18 -25.15 -12.06
CA ALA A 81 -20.59 -25.59 -12.13
C ALA A 81 -20.88 -26.22 -13.51
N LYS A 82 -20.46 -25.55 -14.59
CA LYS A 82 -20.61 -26.06 -15.96
C LYS A 82 -19.88 -27.39 -16.20
N SER A 83 -18.77 -27.65 -15.49
CA SER A 83 -18.08 -28.93 -15.56
C SER A 83 -18.90 -30.10 -15.00
N GLN A 84 -19.83 -29.85 -14.08
CA GLN A 84 -20.70 -30.90 -13.50
C GLN A 84 -21.85 -31.29 -14.44
N GLU A 85 -22.28 -30.36 -15.31
CA GLU A 85 -23.35 -30.58 -16.29
C GLU A 85 -22.85 -31.24 -17.59
N SER A 86 -21.53 -31.24 -17.82
CA SER A 86 -20.93 -31.78 -19.03
C SER A 86 -20.92 -33.31 -19.03
N ILE A 87 -21.60 -33.90 -20.02
CA ILE A 87 -21.64 -35.36 -20.24
C ILE A 87 -20.31 -35.87 -20.84
N ASN A 88 -19.56 -35.01 -21.54
CA ASN A 88 -18.28 -35.37 -22.14
C ASN A 88 -17.13 -35.18 -21.13
N GLU A 89 -16.42 -36.27 -20.81
CA GLU A 89 -15.29 -36.28 -19.89
C GLU A 89 -14.17 -35.30 -20.28
N LYS A 90 -13.90 -35.14 -21.59
CA LYS A 90 -12.87 -34.20 -22.06
C LYS A 90 -13.26 -32.75 -21.76
N GLN A 91 -14.52 -32.39 -22.01
CA GLN A 91 -15.04 -31.04 -21.74
C GLN A 91 -15.16 -30.77 -20.24
N GLN A 92 -15.57 -31.78 -19.46
CA GLN A 92 -15.60 -31.69 -18.00
C GLN A 92 -14.21 -31.36 -17.43
N MET A 93 -13.17 -32.08 -17.87
CA MET A 93 -11.79 -31.84 -17.44
C MET A 93 -11.29 -30.46 -17.85
N GLU A 94 -11.63 -29.99 -19.04
CA GLU A 94 -11.26 -28.65 -19.52
C GLU A 94 -11.90 -27.54 -18.68
N TYR A 95 -13.23 -27.60 -18.47
CA TYR A 95 -13.94 -26.62 -17.65
C TYR A 95 -13.46 -26.61 -16.20
N LYS A 96 -13.16 -27.78 -15.63
CA LYS A 96 -12.59 -27.89 -14.29
C LYS A 96 -11.22 -27.21 -14.19
N LYS A 97 -10.33 -27.42 -15.17
CA LYS A 97 -9.00 -26.76 -15.22
C LYS A 97 -9.11 -25.24 -15.35
N ILE A 98 -9.98 -24.76 -16.23
CA ILE A 98 -10.23 -23.32 -16.40
C ILE A 98 -10.78 -22.74 -15.10
N GLY A 99 -11.79 -23.38 -14.49
CA GLY A 99 -12.37 -22.95 -13.23
C GLY A 99 -11.34 -22.87 -12.10
N GLN A 100 -10.51 -23.90 -11.92
CA GLN A 100 -9.42 -23.91 -10.94
C GLN A 100 -8.39 -22.82 -11.19
N THR A 101 -8.03 -22.58 -12.45
CA THR A 101 -7.06 -21.53 -12.83
C THR A 101 -7.60 -20.14 -12.49
N LEU A 102 -8.86 -19.87 -12.82
CA LEU A 102 -9.50 -18.58 -12.52
C LEU A 102 -9.63 -18.35 -11.01
N LEU A 103 -10.02 -19.37 -10.25
CA LEU A 103 -10.04 -19.32 -8.78
C LEU A 103 -8.63 -19.07 -8.21
N GLY A 104 -7.62 -19.76 -8.73
CA GLY A 104 -6.22 -19.56 -8.34
C GLY A 104 -5.76 -18.12 -8.58
N LEU A 105 -6.03 -17.57 -9.76
CA LEU A 105 -5.72 -16.17 -10.09
C LEU A 105 -6.48 -15.18 -9.20
N ALA A 106 -7.72 -15.48 -8.83
CA ALA A 106 -8.49 -14.65 -7.91
C ALA A 106 -7.78 -14.56 -6.55
N VAL A 107 -7.36 -15.69 -5.97
CA VAL A 107 -6.63 -15.71 -4.69
C VAL A 107 -5.29 -14.98 -4.78
N ILE A 108 -4.53 -15.22 -5.85
CA ILE A 108 -3.23 -14.54 -6.09
C ILE A 108 -3.42 -13.04 -6.17
N SER A 109 -4.47 -12.55 -6.84
CA SER A 109 -4.73 -11.11 -6.99
C SER A 109 -5.02 -10.43 -5.65
N VAL A 110 -5.76 -11.07 -4.74
CA VAL A 110 -5.98 -10.58 -3.37
C VAL A 110 -4.67 -10.57 -2.60
N GLY A 111 -3.90 -11.66 -2.66
CA GLY A 111 -2.59 -11.76 -1.99
C GLY A 111 -1.62 -10.67 -2.45
N ALA A 112 -1.54 -10.43 -3.76
CA ALA A 112 -0.73 -9.37 -4.36
C ALA A 112 -1.18 -7.99 -3.88
N SER A 113 -2.48 -7.72 -3.83
CA SER A 113 -3.05 -6.46 -3.31
C SER A 113 -2.61 -6.20 -1.86
N ILE A 114 -2.75 -7.19 -0.98
CA ILE A 114 -2.36 -7.09 0.43
C ILE A 114 -0.84 -6.87 0.55
N SER A 115 -0.04 -7.64 -0.20
CA SER A 115 1.42 -7.52 -0.20
C SER A 115 1.88 -6.13 -0.64
N LEU A 116 1.30 -5.60 -1.72
CA LEU A 116 1.59 -4.23 -2.19
C LEU A 116 1.19 -3.17 -1.17
N LYS A 117 0.04 -3.32 -0.50
CA LYS A 117 -0.38 -2.42 0.57
C LYS A 117 0.59 -2.44 1.74
N ASN A 118 1.09 -3.61 2.14
CA ASN A 118 2.09 -3.75 3.20
C ASN A 118 3.43 -3.12 2.79
N LYS A 119 3.90 -3.39 1.57
CA LYS A 119 5.13 -2.79 1.03
C LYS A 119 5.02 -1.26 0.97
N ARG A 120 3.89 -0.71 0.53
CA ARG A 120 3.62 0.74 0.55
C ARG A 120 3.74 1.32 1.96
N ASN A 121 3.15 0.65 2.95
CA ASN A 121 3.19 1.11 4.35
C ASN A 121 4.62 1.10 4.90
N GLN A 122 5.39 0.05 4.61
CA GLN A 122 6.80 -0.05 5.01
C GLN A 122 7.64 1.08 4.38
N ARG A 123 7.47 1.33 3.08
CA ARG A 123 8.20 2.39 2.37
C ARG A 123 7.85 3.78 2.87
N ASN A 124 6.59 4.06 3.17
CA ASN A 124 6.20 5.33 3.80
C ASN A 124 6.81 5.47 5.21
N ALA A 125 6.86 4.40 6.01
CA ALA A 125 7.48 4.43 7.32
C ALA A 125 9.00 4.66 7.25
N GLU A 126 9.67 4.02 6.30
CA GLU A 126 11.10 4.24 6.03
C GLU A 126 11.37 5.67 5.57
N THR A 127 10.51 6.22 4.72
CA THR A 127 10.59 7.62 4.27
C THR A 127 10.48 8.60 5.45
N LEU A 128 9.54 8.35 6.38
CA LEU A 128 9.43 9.13 7.63
C LEU A 128 10.67 8.99 8.52
N ARG A 129 11.24 7.78 8.61
CA ARG A 129 12.47 7.54 9.38
C ARG A 129 13.64 8.33 8.79
N LEU A 130 13.84 8.25 7.47
CA LEU A 130 14.87 9.01 6.77
C LEU A 130 14.68 10.51 6.93
N TYR A 131 13.43 10.99 6.91
CA TYR A 131 13.13 12.39 7.18
C TYR A 131 13.60 12.81 8.57
N ARG A 132 13.19 12.09 9.62
CA ARG A 132 13.56 12.39 11.02
C ARG A 132 15.05 12.32 11.33
N LEU A 133 15.80 11.53 10.55
CA LEU A 133 17.25 11.40 10.71
C LEU A 133 18.02 12.54 10.04
N ASN A 134 17.47 13.14 8.98
CA ASN A 134 18.16 14.14 8.17
C ASN A 134 17.63 15.57 8.37
N TYR A 135 16.46 15.74 8.99
CA TYR A 135 15.72 16.99 9.12
C TYR A 135 14.98 17.11 10.46
#